data_AF-A0A3D3EBS0-F1
#
_entry.id   AF-A0A3D3EBS0-F1
#
_cell.length_a   1.000
_cell.length_b   1.000
_cell.length_c   1.000
_cell.angle_alpha   90.00
_cell.angle_beta   90.00
_cell.angle_gamma   90.00
#
_symmetry.space_group_name_H-M   'P 1'
#
loop_
_entity.id
_entity.type
_entity.pdbx_description
1 polymer ?
#
loop_
_entity_poly.entity_id
_entity_poly.type
_entity_poly.pdbx_seq_one_letter_code
_entity_poly.pdbx_strand_id
1 'polypeptide(L)'
;MEFKGRDDESWGPLQMDRTYRLVTNNYIAAGRDGYLSFKTVKNEGRYTDTYLDYAQSFVDYVQERGSVGKLPASEYSTQAL
;
A
#
# COMPACT_ATOMS: atom_id res chain seq x y z
N MET A 1 7.83 -9.62 10.23
CA MET A 1 7.09 -8.78 9.28
C MET A 1 6.23 -7.84 10.09
N GLU A 2 6.27 -6.55 9.76
CA GLU A 2 5.58 -5.50 10.50
C GLU A 2 4.57 -4.78 9.61
N PHE A 3 3.66 -4.06 10.24
CA PHE A 3 2.63 -3.26 9.63
C PHE A 3 2.43 -2.00 10.47
N LYS A 4 2.25 -0.86 9.79
CA LYS A 4 1.79 0.40 10.38
C LYS A 4 0.63 0.89 9.51
N GLY A 5 -0.56 0.90 10.09
CA GLY A 5 -1.77 1.40 9.45
C GLY A 5 -1.75 2.90 9.25
N ARG A 6 -2.70 3.42 8.47
CA ARG A 6 -2.82 4.85 8.16
C ARG A 6 -2.88 5.74 9.42
N ASP A 7 -3.56 5.25 10.45
CA ASP A 7 -3.83 5.98 11.69
C ASP A 7 -3.00 5.44 12.87
N ASP A 8 -2.07 4.51 12.63
CA ASP A 8 -1.22 3.94 13.68
C ASP A 8 -0.04 4.87 13.96
N GLU A 9 0.30 5.06 15.24
CA GLU A 9 1.44 5.89 15.65
C GLU A 9 2.79 5.14 15.53
N SER A 10 2.76 3.80 15.57
CA SER A 10 3.95 2.95 15.58
C SER A 10 3.81 1.69 14.72
N TRP A 11 4.93 1.15 14.26
CA TRP A 11 5.00 -0.18 13.66
C TRP A 11 4.64 -1.27 14.67
N GLY A 12 3.93 -2.30 14.22
CA GLY A 12 3.58 -3.46 15.02
C GLY A 12 3.67 -4.76 14.23
N PRO A 13 3.62 -5.92 14.91
CA PRO A 13 3.71 -7.21 14.25
C PRO A 13 2.51 -7.46 13.34
N LEU A 14 2.75 -8.06 12.16
CA LEU A 14 1.68 -8.54 11.31
C LEU A 14 0.98 -9.74 11.97
N GLN A 15 -0.30 -9.59 12.29
CA GLN A 15 -1.16 -10.67 12.83
C GLN A 15 -1.73 -11.51 11.69
N MET A 16 -1.48 -12.83 11.70
CA MET A 16 -1.80 -13.73 10.58
C MET A 16 -3.28 -14.11 10.50
N ASP A 17 -4.03 -13.97 11.58
CA ASP A 17 -5.47 -14.21 11.71
C ASP A 17 -6.33 -12.96 11.45
N ARG A 18 -5.68 -11.82 11.16
CA ARG A 18 -6.34 -10.53 10.92
C ARG A 18 -6.49 -10.24 9.43
N THR A 19 -7.60 -9.60 9.06
CA THR A 19 -7.80 -9.04 7.72
C THR A 19 -7.28 -7.61 7.63
N TYR A 20 -6.52 -7.30 6.58
CA TYR A 20 -5.99 -5.98 6.29
C TYR A 20 -6.56 -5.44 4.98
N ARG A 21 -6.73 -4.12 4.92
CA ARG A 21 -7.02 -3.43 3.67
C ARG A 21 -5.71 -2.99 3.05
N LEU A 22 -5.47 -3.43 1.82
CA LEU A 22 -4.26 -3.14 1.06
C LEU A 22 -4.60 -2.25 -0.13
N VAL A 23 -3.67 -1.38 -0.50
CA VAL A 23 -3.72 -0.58 -1.74
C VAL A 23 -2.50 -0.93 -2.58
N THR A 24 -2.71 -1.22 -3.86
CA THR A 24 -1.64 -1.50 -4.83
C THR A 24 -2.09 -1.06 -6.22
N ASN A 25 -1.16 -0.94 -7.17
CA ASN A 25 -1.48 -0.59 -8.55
C ASN A 25 -2.12 -1.77 -9.32
N ASN A 26 -2.78 -1.47 -10.44
CA ASN A 26 -3.49 -2.48 -11.24
C ASN A 26 -2.59 -3.56 -11.85
N TYR A 27 -1.32 -3.24 -12.14
CA TYR A 27 -0.32 -4.17 -12.68
C TYR A 27 0.01 -5.27 -11.67
N ILE A 28 0.32 -4.89 -10.42
CA ILE A 28 0.58 -5.83 -9.32
C ILE A 28 -0.70 -6.58 -8.93
N ALA A 29 -1.85 -5.90 -8.89
CA ALA A 29 -3.14 -6.55 -8.63
C ALA A 29 -3.49 -7.64 -9.67
N ALA A 30 -2.95 -7.54 -10.90
CA ALA A 30 -3.11 -8.55 -11.94
C ALA A 30 -2.14 -9.75 -11.79
N GLY A 31 -1.33 -9.78 -10.73
CA GLY A 31 -0.35 -10.84 -10.44
C GLY A 31 0.90 -10.78 -11.28
N ARG A 32 1.23 -9.60 -11.83
CA ARG A 32 2.48 -9.38 -12.54
C ARG A 32 3.65 -9.37 -11.54
N ASP A 33 4.87 -9.55 -12.04
CA ASP A 33 6.10 -9.68 -11.24
C ASP A 33 6.04 -10.73 -10.12
N GLY A 34 5.25 -11.80 -10.33
CA GLY A 34 5.15 -12.92 -9.39
C GLY A 34 4.18 -12.71 -8.22
N TYR A 35 3.42 -11.62 -8.20
CA TYR A 35 2.44 -11.29 -7.14
C TYR A 35 1.13 -12.10 -7.24
N LEU A 36 1.24 -13.43 -7.37
CA LEU A 36 0.12 -14.32 -7.66
C LEU A 36 -0.99 -14.27 -6.60
N SER A 37 -0.66 -14.07 -5.32
CA SER A 37 -1.65 -13.94 -4.24
C SER A 37 -2.62 -12.78 -4.45
N PHE A 38 -2.16 -11.65 -5.01
CA PHE A 38 -3.03 -10.53 -5.34
C PHE A 38 -3.99 -10.88 -6.48
N LYS A 39 -3.53 -11.61 -7.49
CA LYS A 39 -4.39 -12.09 -8.58
C LYS A 39 -5.49 -13.02 -8.07
N THR A 40 -5.17 -13.92 -7.14
CA THR A 40 -6.17 -14.78 -6.49
C THR A 40 -7.24 -13.94 -5.78
N VAL A 41 -6.83 -13.01 -4.91
CA VAL A 41 -7.74 -12.09 -4.19
C VAL A 41 -8.63 -11.30 -5.17
N LYS A 42 -8.04 -10.80 -6.27
CA LYS A 42 -8.76 -10.05 -7.30
C LYS A 42 -9.80 -10.92 -8.03
N ASN A 43 -9.42 -12.13 -8.45
CA ASN A 43 -10.30 -13.05 -9.16
C ASN A 43 -11.46 -13.55 -8.30
N GLU A 44 -11.28 -13.60 -6.98
CA GLU A 44 -12.34 -13.87 -6.00
C GLU A 44 -13.29 -12.69 -5.78
N GLY A 45 -13.08 -11.55 -6.47
CA GLY A 45 -13.93 -10.37 -6.37
C GLY A 45 -13.68 -9.52 -5.12
N ARG A 46 -12.67 -9.83 -4.30
CA ARG A 46 -12.34 -9.09 -3.07
C ARG A 46 -11.46 -7.87 -3.36
N TYR A 47 -11.80 -7.10 -4.39
CA TYR A 47 -11.07 -5.91 -4.80
C TYR A 47 -12.02 -4.80 -5.28
N THR A 48 -11.52 -3.57 -5.28
CA THR A 48 -12.20 -2.41 -5.86
C THR A 48 -11.18 -1.67 -6.71
N ASP A 49 -11.47 -1.51 -8.01
CA ASP A 49 -10.70 -0.58 -8.84
C ASP A 49 -11.13 0.84 -8.47
N THR A 50 -10.16 1.68 -8.11
CA THR A 50 -10.42 3.07 -7.72
C THR A 50 -10.55 3.98 -8.93
N TYR A 51 -10.13 3.50 -10.12
CA TYR A 51 -10.03 4.28 -11.35
C TYR A 51 -9.12 5.51 -11.24
N LEU A 52 -8.31 5.58 -10.17
CA LEU A 52 -7.36 6.65 -9.96
C LEU A 52 -6.08 6.37 -10.75
N ASP A 53 -5.69 7.34 -11.56
CA ASP A 53 -4.37 7.34 -12.19
C ASP A 53 -3.28 7.59 -11.14
N TYR A 54 -2.18 6.84 -11.22
CA TYR A 54 -1.12 6.91 -10.21
C TYR A 54 -0.38 8.26 -10.23
N ALA A 55 -0.20 8.86 -11.41
CA ALA A 55 0.48 10.14 -11.55
C ALA A 55 -0.43 11.26 -11.04
N GLN A 56 -1.72 11.23 -11.39
CA GLN A 56 -2.68 12.20 -10.86
C GLN A 56 -2.82 12.09 -9.33
N SER A 57 -2.89 10.87 -8.78
CA SER A 57 -2.95 10.65 -7.33
C SER A 57 -1.75 11.25 -6.60
N PHE A 58 -0.56 11.21 -7.20
CA PHE A 58 0.63 11.84 -6.65
C PHE A 58 0.57 13.37 -6.74
N VAL A 59 0.08 13.92 -7.86
CA VAL A 59 -0.14 15.36 -8.02
C VAL A 59 -1.11 15.88 -6.95
N ASP A 60 -2.26 15.22 -6.77
CA ASP A 60 -3.28 15.60 -5.79
C ASP A 60 -2.69 15.59 -4.37
N TYR A 61 -1.91 14.56 -4.04
CA TYR A 61 -1.22 14.45 -2.75
C TYR A 61 -0.25 15.61 -2.50
N VAL A 62 0.56 15.98 -3.50
CA VAL A 62 1.49 17.11 -3.37
C VAL A 62 0.74 18.44 -3.27
N GLN A 63 -0.33 18.62 -4.03
CA GLN A 63 -1.17 19.83 -3.95
C GLN A 63 -1.81 20.00 -2.56
N GLU A 64 -2.29 18.91 -1.96
CA GLU A 64 -2.86 18.92 -0.60
C GLU A 64 -1.79 19.24 0.47
N ARG A 65 -0.58 18.69 0.34
CA ARG A 65 0.50 18.82 1.33
C ARG A 65 1.39 20.05 1.11
N GLY A 66 1.35 20.67 -0.05
CA GLY A 66 2.28 21.71 -0.49
C GLY A 66 3.63 21.14 -0.90
N SER A 67 4.54 20.93 0.06
CA SER A 67 5.89 20.41 -0.19
C SER A 67 6.06 19.02 0.40
N VAL A 68 6.68 18.12 -0.39
CA VAL A 68 6.97 16.74 0.03
C VAL A 68 8.48 16.53 0.09
N GLY A 69 8.92 15.69 1.03
CA GLY A 69 10.32 15.33 1.24
C GLY A 69 10.46 13.88 1.64
N LYS A 70 11.70 13.42 1.83
CA LYS A 70 11.95 12.09 2.37
C LYS A 70 11.38 11.99 3.78
N LEU A 71 10.71 10.89 4.07
CA LEU A 71 10.28 10.58 5.43
C LEU A 71 11.50 10.24 6.31
N PRO A 72 11.40 10.37 7.63
CA PRO A 72 12.37 9.79 8.56
C PRO A 72 12.54 8.29 8.29
N ALA A 73 13.75 7.76 8.49
CA ALA A 73 14.03 6.34 8.23
C ALA A 73 13.13 5.39 9.06
N SER A 74 12.70 5.83 10.25
CA SER A 74 11.75 5.08 11.09
C SER A 74 10.38 4.87 10.45
N GLU A 75 10.01 5.67 9.45
CA GLU A 75 8.74 5.58 8.73
C GLU A 75 8.82 4.68 7.48
N TYR A 76 9.98 4.09 7.18
CA TYR A 76 10.13 3.26 5.98
C TYR A 76 9.54 1.86 6.21
N SER A 77 8.77 1.36 5.24
CA SER A 77 8.21 0.00 5.29
C SER A 77 9.26 -1.10 5.10
N THR A 78 10.36 -0.78 4.44
CA THR A 78 11.55 -1.62 4.36
C THR A 78 12.48 -1.25 5.50
N GLN A 79 12.22 -1.79 6.69
CA GLN A 79 13.11 -1.63 7.84
C GLN A 79 14.46 -2.25 7.50
N ALA A 80 15.54 -1.48 7.68
CA ALA A 80 16.88 -2.02 7.60
C ALA A 80 17.07 -3.01 8.76
N LEU A 81 17.53 -4.23 8.44
CA LEU A 81 18.07 -5.14 9.46
C LEU A 81 19.30 -4.51 10.12
#